data_AF-X1UC45-F1
#
_entry.id   AF-X1UC45-F1
#
_cell.length_a   1.000
_cell.length_b   1.000
_cell.length_c   1.000
_cell.angle_alpha   90.00
_cell.angle_beta   90.00
_cell.angle_gamma   90.00
#
_symmetry.space_group_name_H-M   'P 1'
#
loop_
_entity.id
_entity.type
_entity.pdbx_description
1 polymer ?
#
loop_
_entity_poly.entity_id
_entity_poly.type
_entity_poly.pdbx_seq_one_letter_code
_entity_poly.pdbx_strand_id
1 'polypeptide(L)'
;FTYPTTKPNAQEAFIRELNKSGYAGVYYGHGNTHQLAHEGLFYDTNIPSIKNSRRYFFYYFGSCTVGRFDDSDYECIGEQLVRMKGGAIGTMAETAGSSA
;
A
#
# COMPACT_ATOMS: atom_id res chain seq x y z
N PHE A 1 -1.29 6.81 -30.49
CA PHE A 1 -1.62 7.29 -29.14
C PHE A 1 -0.87 6.44 -28.13
N THR A 2 0.06 7.02 -27.39
CA THR A 2 0.79 6.32 -26.32
C THR A 2 0.04 6.61 -25.03
N TYR A 3 -0.50 5.58 -24.38
CA TYR A 3 -1.06 5.74 -23.05
C TYR A 3 0.06 6.07 -22.06
N PRO A 4 -0.13 7.05 -21.16
CA PRO A 4 0.86 7.33 -20.13
C PRO A 4 1.00 6.10 -19.23
N THR A 5 2.24 5.67 -19.03
CA THR A 5 2.61 4.49 -18.22
C THR A 5 2.31 4.71 -16.73
N THR A 6 2.25 5.96 -16.27
CA THR A 6 1.97 6.32 -14.88
C THR A 6 0.62 7.04 -14.71
N LYS A 7 0.03 6.92 -13.52
CA LYS A 7 -1.26 7.55 -13.18
C LYS A 7 -1.12 8.45 -11.92
N PRO A 8 -0.45 9.61 -12.00
CA PRO A 8 -0.16 10.44 -10.82
C PRO A 8 -1.42 10.90 -10.08
N ASN A 9 -2.48 11.26 -10.80
CA ASN A 9 -3.76 11.64 -10.17
C ASN A 9 -4.39 10.49 -9.37
N ALA A 10 -4.17 9.24 -9.76
CA ALA A 10 -4.67 8.08 -9.02
C ALA A 10 -3.85 7.86 -7.75
N GLN A 11 -2.53 8.02 -7.83
CA GLN A 11 -1.63 7.95 -6.67
C GLN A 11 -1.95 9.02 -5.63
N GLU A 12 -2.12 10.27 -6.07
CA GLU A 12 -2.53 11.38 -5.19
C GLU A 12 -3.89 11.13 -4.55
N ALA A 13 -4.86 10.64 -5.32
CA ALA A 13 -6.17 10.28 -4.79
C ALA A 13 -6.07 9.16 -3.76
N PHE A 14 -5.27 8.13 -4.03
CA PHE A 14 -5.07 7.00 -3.12
C PHE A 14 -4.49 7.46 -1.77
N ILE A 15 -3.39 8.22 -1.80
CA ILE A 15 -2.76 8.80 -0.58
C ILE A 15 -3.75 9.70 0.16
N ARG A 16 -4.50 10.52 -0.56
CA ARG A 16 -5.52 11.39 0.03
C ARG A 16 -6.60 10.59 0.76
N GLU A 17 -7.08 9.50 0.20
CA GLU A 17 -8.11 8.68 0.85
C GLU A 17 -7.58 7.94 2.08
N LEU A 18 -6.34 7.44 2.04
CA LEU A 18 -5.66 6.90 3.23
C LEU A 18 -5.51 7.95 4.35
N ASN A 19 -5.36 9.23 3.98
CA ASN A 19 -5.27 10.34 4.94
C ASN A 19 -6.63 10.81 5.50
N LYS A 20 -7.71 10.61 4.74
CA LYS A 20 -9.06 11.00 5.16
C LYS A 20 -9.72 9.95 6.06
N SER A 21 -9.54 8.67 5.74
CA SER A 21 -10.29 7.55 6.31
C SER A 21 -9.63 6.94 7.56
N GLY A 22 -10.45 6.30 8.40
CA GLY A 22 -10.02 5.57 9.60
C GLY A 22 -10.83 4.30 9.86
N TYR A 23 -11.33 3.64 8.80
CA TYR A 23 -12.07 2.38 8.93
C TYR A 23 -11.35 1.23 8.23
N ALA A 24 -11.61 1.00 6.95
CA ALA A 24 -11.00 -0.08 6.20
C ALA A 24 -10.84 0.24 4.71
N GLY A 25 -9.91 -0.44 4.04
CA GLY A 25 -9.71 -0.38 2.60
C GLY A 25 -9.29 -1.73 2.02
N VAL A 26 -9.44 -1.86 0.71
CA VAL A 26 -9.00 -3.03 -0.06
C VAL A 26 -8.27 -2.59 -1.31
N TYR A 27 -7.17 -3.25 -1.62
CA TYR A 27 -6.52 -3.21 -2.92
C TYR A 27 -6.46 -4.64 -3.45
N TYR A 28 -6.85 -4.82 -4.71
CA TYR A 28 -6.78 -6.11 -5.37
C TYR A 28 -6.17 -5.88 -6.75
N GLY A 29 -5.05 -6.54 -7.04
CA GLY A 29 -4.32 -6.34 -8.28
C GLY A 29 -2.84 -6.71 -8.19
N HIS A 30 -2.09 -6.43 -9.25
CA HIS A 30 -0.67 -6.72 -9.30
C HIS A 30 0.15 -5.78 -8.40
N GLY A 31 1.18 -6.33 -7.80
CA GLY A 31 2.09 -5.60 -6.94
C GLY A 31 3.33 -6.42 -6.66
N ASN A 32 4.19 -5.82 -5.85
CA ASN A 32 5.36 -6.43 -5.26
C ASN A 32 5.62 -5.79 -3.89
N THR A 33 6.75 -6.14 -3.26
CA THR A 33 7.15 -5.63 -1.93
C THR A 33 7.16 -4.10 -1.83
N HIS A 34 7.44 -3.39 -2.94
CA HIS A 34 7.67 -1.94 -2.97
C HIS A 34 6.60 -1.14 -3.71
N GLN A 35 5.71 -1.79 -4.47
CA GLN A 35 4.81 -1.11 -5.40
C GLN A 35 3.46 -1.82 -5.55
N LEU A 36 2.39 -1.03 -5.60
CA LEU A 36 1.05 -1.42 -6.04
C LEU A 36 0.78 -0.87 -7.45
N ALA A 37 0.26 -1.74 -8.33
CA ALA A 37 0.00 -1.51 -9.75
C ALA A 37 1.23 -1.10 -10.57
N HIS A 38 1.36 -1.63 -11.80
CA HIS A 38 2.47 -1.28 -12.69
C HIS A 38 2.53 0.23 -12.97
N GLU A 39 1.37 0.88 -12.99
CA GLU A 39 1.22 2.31 -13.28
C GLU A 39 1.52 3.24 -12.09
N GLY A 40 1.99 2.67 -10.98
CA GLY A 40 2.49 3.43 -9.83
C GLY A 40 1.39 4.00 -8.95
N LEU A 41 0.40 3.17 -8.58
CA LEU A 41 -0.68 3.60 -7.69
C LEU A 41 -0.15 3.97 -6.30
N PHE A 42 0.82 3.20 -5.80
CA PHE A 42 1.44 3.45 -4.50
C PHE A 42 2.82 2.80 -4.46
N TYR A 43 3.79 3.51 -3.92
CA TYR A 43 5.14 3.03 -3.65
C TYR A 43 5.43 3.08 -2.15
N ASP A 44 6.33 2.23 -1.67
CA ASP A 44 6.88 2.30 -0.31
C ASP A 44 7.44 3.70 0.01
N THR A 45 8.09 4.36 -0.94
CA THR A 45 8.55 5.76 -0.83
C THR A 45 7.43 6.78 -0.60
N ASN A 46 6.16 6.42 -0.77
CA ASN A 46 5.01 7.27 -0.47
C ASN A 46 4.51 7.15 0.97
N ILE A 47 4.97 6.15 1.74
CA ILE A 47 4.56 5.93 3.13
C ILE A 47 4.78 7.17 4.02
N PRO A 48 5.89 7.93 3.88
CA PRO A 48 6.06 9.18 4.61
C PRO A 48 4.97 10.25 4.35
N SER A 49 4.23 10.15 3.25
CA SER A 49 3.11 11.04 2.90
C SER A 49 1.80 10.69 3.61
N ILE A 50 1.75 9.57 4.33
CA ILE A 50 0.61 9.20 5.17
C ILE A 50 0.68 9.99 6.48
N LYS A 51 -0.36 10.80 6.72
CA LYS A 51 -0.55 11.77 7.80
C LYS A 51 -1.96 11.71 8.40
N ASN A 52 -2.54 10.50 8.48
CA ASN A 52 -3.86 10.24 9.05
C ASN A 52 -3.96 10.39 10.59
N SER A 53 -2.87 10.76 11.27
CA SER A 53 -2.84 11.03 12.72
C SER A 53 -3.35 9.84 13.54
N ARG A 54 -4.50 9.95 14.23
CA ARG A 54 -5.13 8.85 15.00
C ARG A 54 -6.25 8.13 14.23
N ARG A 55 -6.44 8.44 12.94
CA ARG A 55 -7.45 7.81 12.08
C ARG A 55 -6.85 6.58 11.40
N TYR A 56 -6.51 5.59 12.20
CA TYR A 56 -5.92 4.36 11.70
C TYR A 56 -6.91 3.62 10.80
N PHE A 57 -6.44 3.04 9.71
CA PHE A 57 -7.24 2.18 8.85
C PHE A 57 -6.81 0.71 9.00
N PHE A 58 -7.71 -0.20 8.72
CA PHE A 58 -7.37 -1.57 8.40
C PHE A 58 -7.25 -1.73 6.88
N TYR A 59 -6.26 -2.45 6.36
CA TYR A 59 -6.12 -2.61 4.91
C TYR A 59 -5.90 -4.05 4.49
N TYR A 60 -6.70 -4.51 3.53
CA TYR A 60 -6.47 -5.77 2.84
C TYR A 60 -5.78 -5.51 1.50
N PHE A 61 -4.60 -6.09 1.33
CA PHE A 61 -3.90 -6.16 0.06
C PHE A 61 -4.06 -7.58 -0.46
N GLY A 62 -4.82 -7.77 -1.53
CA GLY A 62 -4.84 -8.99 -2.32
C GLY A 62 -3.84 -8.85 -3.46
N SER A 63 -2.55 -8.89 -3.13
CA SER A 63 -1.45 -8.60 -4.05
C SER A 63 -0.14 -9.22 -3.59
N CYS A 64 0.58 -9.80 -4.55
CA CYS A 64 1.81 -10.56 -4.29
C CYS A 64 2.83 -9.77 -3.46
N THR A 65 3.39 -10.43 -2.44
CA THR A 65 4.51 -9.99 -1.59
C THR A 65 4.33 -8.65 -0.86
N VAL A 66 3.14 -8.06 -0.85
CA VAL A 66 2.86 -6.80 -0.12
C VAL A 66 2.90 -7.02 1.40
N GLY A 67 2.82 -8.27 1.85
CA GLY A 67 2.98 -8.71 3.23
C GLY A 67 4.25 -9.53 3.49
N ARG A 68 5.28 -9.45 2.66
CA ARG A 68 6.55 -10.20 2.83
C ARG A 68 7.40 -9.65 3.97
N PHE A 69 6.92 -9.77 5.20
CA PHE A 69 7.56 -9.28 6.43
C PHE A 69 8.77 -10.13 6.87
N ASP A 70 8.99 -11.28 6.22
CA ASP A 70 10.08 -12.21 6.49
C ASP A 70 11.36 -11.91 5.70
N ASP A 71 11.36 -10.86 4.87
CA ASP A 71 12.53 -10.37 4.15
C ASP A 71 13.44 -9.56 5.09
N SER A 72 14.72 -9.93 5.20
CA SER A 72 15.68 -9.27 6.09
C SER A 72 16.25 -7.97 5.52
N ASP A 73 16.17 -7.80 4.19
CA ASP A 73 16.81 -6.69 3.50
C ASP A 73 15.83 -5.54 3.28
N TYR A 74 14.52 -5.86 3.18
CA TYR A 74 13.49 -4.89 2.83
C TYR A 74 12.21 -5.03 3.65
N GLU A 75 11.66 -3.89 4.09
CA GLU A 75 10.37 -3.84 4.77
C GLU A 75 9.23 -3.76 3.73
N CYS A 76 8.25 -4.68 3.81
CA CYS A 76 7.10 -4.65 2.91
C CYS A 76 6.14 -3.50 3.22
N ILE A 77 5.33 -3.07 2.23
CA ILE A 77 4.34 -1.99 2.41
C ILE A 77 3.42 -2.25 3.61
N GLY A 78 2.91 -3.48 3.78
CA GLY A 78 2.02 -3.81 4.88
C GLY A 78 2.66 -3.58 6.25
N GLU A 79 3.90 -4.03 6.43
CA GLU A 79 4.66 -3.86 7.67
C GLU A 79 4.95 -2.38 7.97
N GLN A 80 5.42 -1.63 6.97
CA GLN A 80 5.76 -0.22 7.12
C GLN A 80 4.53 0.62 7.53
N LEU A 81 3.35 0.32 6.97
CA LEU A 81 2.10 1.00 7.32
C LEU A 81 1.67 0.74 8.77
N VAL A 82 1.93 -0.44 9.32
CA VAL A 82 1.63 -0.78 10.71
C VAL A 82 2.66 -0.19 11.68
N ARG A 83 3.93 -0.09 11.28
CA ARG A 83 5.02 0.40 12.14
C ARG A 83 5.10 1.92 12.25
N MET A 84 4.58 2.66 11.28
CA MET A 84 4.67 4.11 11.29
C MET A 84 3.78 4.76 12.36
N LYS A 85 4.11 6.00 12.75
CA LYS A 85 3.23 6.81 13.61
C LYS A 85 2.00 7.26 12.81
N GLY A 86 0.86 6.65 13.08
CA GLY A 86 -0.35 6.77 12.24
C GLY A 86 -0.48 5.51 11.39
N GLY A 87 -0.85 5.65 10.12
CA GLY A 87 -0.91 4.54 9.19
C GLY A 87 -2.03 3.55 9.50
N ALA A 88 -1.71 2.26 9.44
CA ALA A 88 -2.66 1.19 9.62
C ALA A 88 -2.70 0.70 11.08
N ILE A 89 -3.88 0.33 11.57
CA ILE A 89 -4.00 -0.44 12.83
C ILE A 89 -3.68 -1.93 12.60
N GLY A 90 -3.75 -2.37 11.35
CA GLY A 90 -3.40 -3.72 10.91
C GLY A 90 -3.58 -3.86 9.41
N THR A 91 -2.87 -4.83 8.83
CA THR A 91 -2.96 -5.17 7.41
C THR A 91 -3.11 -6.67 7.24
N MET A 92 -3.89 -7.10 6.25
CA MET A 92 -3.86 -8.48 5.72
C MET A 92 -3.24 -8.43 4.33
N ALA A 93 -2.19 -9.20 4.10
CA ALA A 93 -1.45 -9.18 2.84
C ALA A 93 -0.71 -10.52 2.63
N GLU A 94 -0.39 -10.84 1.38
CA GLU A 94 0.34 -12.06 1.03
C GLU A 94 1.85 -11.89 1.19
N THR A 95 2.50 -12.88 1.81
CA THR A 95 3.96 -12.97 1.92
C THR A 95 4.63 -13.39 0.61
N ALA A 96 3.91 -14.13 -0.22
CA ALA A 96 4.41 -14.70 -1.48
C ALA A 96 3.48 -14.33 -2.66
N GLY A 97 3.40 -15.17 -3.68
CA GLY A 97 2.50 -14.97 -4.81
C GLY A 97 1.03 -15.16 -4.43
N SER A 98 0.17 -14.27 -4.91
CA SER A 98 -1.29 -14.43 -4.90
C SER A 98 -1.69 -15.32 -6.06
N SER A 99 -2.29 -16.48 -5.79
CA SER A 99 -3.06 -17.23 -6.78
C SER A 99 -4.50 -16.75 -6.74
N ALA A 100 -4.96 -16.12 -7.82
CA ALA A 100 -6.40 -15.98 -8.08
C ALA A 100 -6.96 -17.29 -8.63
#